data_AF-A0A8S9WH35-F1
#
_entry.id   AF-A0A8S9WH35-F1
#
_cell.length_a   1.000
_cell.length_b   1.000
_cell.length_c   1.000
_cell.angle_alpha   90.00
_cell.angle_beta   90.00
_cell.angle_gamma   90.00
#
_symmetry.space_group_name_H-M   'P 1'
#
loop_
_entity.id
_entity.type
_entity.pdbx_description
1 polymer ?
#
loop_
_entity_poly.entity_id
_entity_poly.type
_entity_poly.pdbx_seq_one_letter_code
_entity_poly.pdbx_strand_id
1 'polypeptide(L)' 'MVKLMWQCGLRISEVSNLMVRYIDFLDKKIKIVQSKRDKDRYVPITSDLLREVMFYLDGEKDEK' A
#
# COMPACT_ATOMS: atom_id res chain seq x y z
N MET A 1 -0.51 -3.80 8.77
CA MET A 1 -1.62 -2.81 8.60
C MET A 1 -1.33 -1.46 9.26
N VAL A 2 -1.05 -1.38 10.57
CA VAL A 2 -0.89 -0.09 11.29
C VAL A 2 0.24 0.81 10.73
N LYS A 3 1.37 0.24 10.33
CA LYS A 3 2.50 1.01 9.77
C LYS A 3 2.15 1.77 8.48
N LEU A 4 1.30 1.20 7.61
CA LEU A 4 0.84 1.86 6.38
C LEU A 4 -0.02 3.08 6.70
N MET A 5 -0.85 3.00 7.74
CA MET A 5 -1.65 4.15 8.18
C MET A 5 -0.77 5.26 8.75
N TRP A 6 0.22 4.91 9.56
CA TRP A 6 1.10 5.88 10.20
C TRP A 6 2.05 6.55 9.20
N GLN A 7 2.76 5.77 8.38
CA GLN A 7 3.78 6.29 7.48
C GLN A 7 3.20 6.94 6.23
N CYS A 8 2.12 6.38 5.67
CA CYS A 8 1.52 6.86 4.43
C CYS A 8 0.24 7.70 4.68
N GLY A 9 -0.19 7.90 5.92
CA GLY A 9 -1.39 8.70 6.24
C GLY A 9 -2.66 8.15 5.59
N LEU A 10 -2.71 6.83 5.39
CA LEU A 10 -3.83 6.16 4.74
C LEU A 10 -4.98 5.97 5.70
N ARG A 11 -6.21 6.13 5.19
CA ARG A 11 -7.43 5.81 5.95
C ARG A 11 -7.60 4.29 6.04
N ILE A 12 -8.29 3.83 7.08
CA ILE A 12 -8.65 2.40 7.22
C ILE A 12 -9.29 1.85 5.94
N SER A 13 -10.22 2.60 5.34
CA SER A 13 -10.89 2.20 4.09
C SER A 13 -9.94 2.12 2.90
N GLU A 14 -8.93 2.98 2.84
CA GLU A 14 -7.92 3.01 1.77
C GLU A 14 -6.97 1.82 1.91
N VAL A 15 -6.57 1.47 3.14
CA VAL A 15 -5.73 0.29 3.41
C VAL A 15 -6.49 -1.01 3.14
N SER A 16 -7.76 -1.11 3.54
CA SER A 16 -8.57 -2.30 3.30
C SER A 16 -8.87 -2.56 1.82
N ASN A 17 -8.96 -1.50 1.00
CA ASN A 17 -9.17 -1.61 -0.44
C ASN A 17 -7.87 -1.58 -1.25
N LEU A 18 -6.70 -1.53 -0.60
CA LEU A 18 -5.43 -1.48 -1.28
C LEU A 18 -5.15 -2.84 -1.95
N MET A 19 -4.84 -2.79 -3.24
CA MET A 19 -4.43 -3.97 -4.01
C MET A 19 -2.96 -3.85 -4.40
N VAL A 20 -2.27 -4.99 -4.47
CA VAL A 20 -0.84 -5.06 -4.84
C VAL A 20 -0.55 -4.38 -6.18
N ARG A 21 -1.50 -4.44 -7.14
CA ARG A 21 -1.39 -3.76 -8.45
C ARG A 21 -1.27 -2.22 -8.38
N TYR A 22 -1.66 -1.61 -7.26
CA TYR A 22 -1.59 -0.17 -7.07
C TYR A 22 -0.29 0.28 -6.39
N ILE A 23 0.59 -0.66 -6.04
CA ILE A 23 1.89 -0.38 -5.46
C ILE A 23 2.90 -0.34 -6.61
N ASP A 24 3.48 0.83 -6.84
CA ASP A 24 4.58 1.00 -7.77
C ASP A 24 5.90 0.73 -7.04
N PHE A 25 6.55 -0.39 -7.37
CA PHE A 25 7.82 -0.81 -6.78
C PHE A 25 9.03 -0.06 -7.36
N LEU A 26 8.90 0.51 -8.56
CA LEU A 26 9.98 1.27 -9.20
C LEU A 26 10.05 2.68 -8.62
N ASP A 27 8.91 3.36 -8.60
CA ASP A 27 8.79 4.74 -8.15
C ASP A 27 8.52 4.86 -6.63
N LYS A 28 8.32 3.71 -5.96
CA LYS A 28 8.03 3.59 -4.51
C LYS A 28 6.85 4.48 -4.11
N LYS A 29 5.75 4.35 -4.85
CA LYS A 29 4.51 5.09 -4.61
C LYS A 29 3.31 4.16 -4.60
N ILE A 30 2.34 4.49 -3.77
CA ILE A 30 1.06 3.82 -3.72
C ILE A 30 0.04 4.71 -4.43
N LYS A 31 -0.66 4.14 -5.41
CA LYS A 31 -1.83 4.75 -6.03
C LYS A 31 -3.06 4.49 -5.17
N ILE A 32 -3.66 5.56 -4.65
CA ILE A 32 -4.93 5.47 -3.92
C ILE A 32 -6.06 5.82 -4.87
N VAL A 33 -6.79 4.78 -5.29
CA VAL A 33 -8.00 4.89 -6.10
C VAL A 33 -9.18 5.13 -5.14
N GLN A 34 -10.09 6.04 -5.49
CA GLN A 34 -11.24 6.47 -4.67
C GLN A 34 -10.95 7.45 -3.51
N SER A 35 -10.05 8.44 -3.70
CA SER A 35 -10.10 9.61 -2.80
C SER A 35 -11.35 10.44 -3.16
N LYS A 36 -12.01 11.06 -2.15
CA LYS A 36 -13.26 11.85 -2.33
C LYS A 36 -13.29 12.63 -3.64
N ARG A 37 -14.37 12.50 -4.42
CA ARG A 37 -14.60 13.10 -5.76
C ARG A 37 -13.77 12.48 -6.90
N ASP A 38 -13.56 11.16 -6.90
CA ASP A 38 -12.85 10.45 -7.99
C ASP A 38 -11.45 10.99 -8.29
N LYS A 39 -10.76 11.48 -7.25
CA LYS A 39 -9.38 11.91 -7.41
C LYS A 39 -8.43 10.81 -6.98
N ASP A 40 -7.65 10.34 -7.94
CA ASP A 40 -6.51 9.50 -7.66
C ASP A 40 -5.41 10.37 -7.02
N ARG A 41 -4.75 9.83 -5.99
CA ARG A 41 -3.55 10.45 -5.43
C ARG A 41 -2.43 9.41 -5.31
N TYR A 42 -1.21 9.89 -5.41
CA TYR A 42 -0.01 9.09 -5.18
C TYR A 42 0.56 9.43 -3.81
N VAL A 43 0.85 8.40 -3.03
CA VAL A 43 1.48 8.55 -1.71
C VAL A 43 2.83 7.86 -1.75
N PRO A 44 3.94 8.55 -1.41
CA PRO A 44 5.25 7.91 -1.34
C PRO A 44 5.28 6.87 -0.22
N ILE A 45 5.95 5.74 -0.49
CA ILE A 45 6.21 4.70 0.49
C ILE A 45 7.72 4.54 0.70
N THR A 46 8.13 4.31 1.93
CA THR A 46 9.53 4.05 2.27
C THR A 46 9.95 2.66 1.79
N SER A 47 11.19 2.51 1.30
CA SER A 47 11.74 1.23 0.84
C SER A 47 11.66 0.12 1.91
N ASP A 48 11.78 0.48 3.18
CA ASP A 48 11.68 -0.44 4.32
C ASP A 48 10.27 -1.04 4.44
N LEU A 49 9.24 -0.19 4.39
CA LEU A 49 7.85 -0.64 4.46
C LEU A 49 7.47 -1.48 3.23
N LEU A 50 8.01 -1.13 2.07
CA LEU A 50 7.79 -1.90 0.84
C LEU A 50 8.43 -3.30 0.92
N ARG A 51 9.58 -3.43 1.59
CA ARG A 51 10.17 -4.75 1.91
C ARG A 51 9.31 -5.54 2.88
N GLU A 52 8.77 -4.92 3.93
CA GLU A 52 7.86 -5.59 4.86
C GLU A 52 6.57 -6.06 4.19
N VAL A 53 5.99 -5.24 3.30
CA VAL A 53 4.82 -5.61 2.50
C VAL A 53 5.15 -6.78 1.58
N MET A 54 6.32 -6.77 0.93
CA MET A 54 6.75 -7.88 0.08
C MET A 54 6.97 -9.17 0.88
N PHE A 55 7.57 -9.08 2.07
CA PHE A 55 7.73 -10.22 2.98
C PHE A 55 6.37 -10.78 3.44
N TYR A 56 5.41 -9.91 3.77
CA TYR A 56 4.05 -10.32 4.12
C TYR A 56 3.36 -11.05 2.94
N LEU A 57 3.49 -10.50 1.72
CA LEU A 57 2.91 -11.11 0.51
C LEU A 57 3.55 -12.45 0.12
N ASP A 58 4.84 -12.62 0.42
CA ASP A 58 5.56 -13.87 0.16
C ASP A 58 5.22 -14.93 1.22
N GLY A 59 5.11 -14.53 2.49
CA GLY A 59 4.66 -15.42 3.57
C GLY A 59 3.24 -15.95 3.37
N GLU A 60 2.34 -15.18 2.74
CA GLU A 60 0.99 -15.67 2.39
C GLU A 60 0.98 -16.71 1.25
N LYS A 61 2.08 -16.87 0.50
CA LYS A 61 2.17 -17.91 -0.54
C LYS A 61 2.55 -19.29 0.01
N ASP A 62 3.16 -19.34 1.20
CA ASP A 62 3.60 -20.60 1.81
C ASP A 62 2.46 -21.31 2.57
N GLU A 63 1.34 -20.64 2.81
CA GLU A 63 0.18 -21.18 3.54
C GLU A 63 -0.98 -21.63 2.61
N LYS A 64 -0.69 -22.00 1.36
CA LYS A 64 -1.69 -22.56 0.42
C LYS A 64 -1.31 -23.91 -0.17
#